data_AF-A0A444Z0K3-F1
#
_entry.id   AF-A0A444Z0K3-F1
#
_cell.length_a   1.000
_cell.length_b   1.000
_cell.length_c   1.000
_cell.angle_alpha   90.00
_cell.angle_beta   90.00
_cell.angle_gamma   90.00
#
_symmetry.space_group_name_H-M   'P 1'
#
loop_
_entity.id
_entity.type
_entity.pdbx_description
1 polymer ?
#
loop_
_entity_poly.entity_id
_entity_poly.type
_entity_poly.pdbx_seq_one_letter_code
_entity_poly.pdbx_strand_id
1 'polypeptide(L)'
;MYNGEGKTAQSPFSSASTGAWTTGLCGCFEDPGNCCMTCCCPCVTFGQNAEVVDKGRSSCAFAGMIFYLLSYVGCGCIYSYTYRSKLRGLYSLPEEPCMDFFVHCFCGSCAICQEYRELKNRGLDPSLGIYQSV
;
A
#
# COMPACT_ATOMS: atom_id res chain seq x y z
N MET A 1 43.58 0.46 -28.67
CA MET A 1 42.32 0.96 -29.24
C MET A 1 41.24 0.67 -28.22
N TYR A 2 40.63 1.70 -27.63
CA TYR A 2 39.45 1.55 -26.76
C TYR A 2 38.22 1.19 -27.59
N ASN A 3 37.36 0.32 -27.05
CA ASN A 3 35.89 0.41 -27.00
C ASN A 3 35.39 -0.92 -26.38
N GLY A 4 34.61 -0.98 -25.31
CA GLY A 4 33.77 0.03 -24.69
C GLY A 4 32.29 -0.25 -24.97
N GLU A 5 31.74 -1.34 -24.44
CA GLU A 5 30.29 -1.55 -24.37
C GLU A 5 29.93 -1.99 -22.94
N GLY A 6 29.68 -0.99 -22.11
CA GLY A 6 29.14 -1.15 -20.78
C GLY A 6 27.74 -1.74 -20.88
N LYS A 7 27.58 -2.98 -20.40
CA LYS A 7 26.27 -3.52 -20.04
C LYS A 7 25.74 -2.67 -18.89
N THR A 8 24.83 -1.77 -19.21
CA THR A 8 24.11 -0.95 -18.22
C THR A 8 23.38 -1.90 -17.30
N ALA A 9 23.84 -2.00 -16.05
CA ALA A 9 23.08 -2.60 -14.97
C ALA A 9 21.76 -1.83 -14.84
N GLN A 10 20.65 -2.45 -15.22
CA GLN A 10 19.33 -1.96 -14.88
C GLN A 10 19.16 -2.05 -13.36
N SER A 11 19.13 -0.89 -12.70
CA SER A 11 18.75 -0.72 -11.30
C SER A 11 17.27 -1.09 -11.12
N PRO A 12 16.86 -1.77 -10.02
CA PRO A 12 15.48 -2.25 -9.84
C PRO A 12 14.48 -1.14 -9.47
N PHE A 13 14.90 0.12 -9.37
CA PHE A 13 14.00 1.24 -9.12
C PHE A 13 13.52 1.84 -10.45
N SER A 14 12.53 1.20 -11.08
CA SER A 14 11.76 1.87 -12.13
C SER A 14 11.11 3.12 -11.54
N SER A 15 11.26 4.22 -12.27
CA SER A 15 10.87 5.59 -11.92
C SER A 15 9.34 5.77 -11.82
N ALA A 16 8.73 5.23 -10.77
CA ALA A 16 7.43 5.72 -10.34
C ALA A 16 7.64 7.14 -9.79
N SER A 17 7.10 8.14 -10.49
CA SER A 17 7.19 9.54 -10.09
C SER A 17 6.85 9.72 -8.61
N THR A 18 7.84 10.15 -7.82
CA THR A 18 7.58 10.71 -6.49
C THR A 18 6.62 11.88 -6.67
N GLY A 19 5.59 12.01 -5.83
CA GLY A 19 4.70 13.16 -5.86
C GLY A 19 3.29 12.98 -6.42
N ALA A 20 2.90 11.80 -6.92
CA ALA A 20 1.53 11.54 -7.37
C ALA A 20 1.11 10.07 -7.15
N TRP A 21 -0.17 9.85 -6.90
CA TRP A 21 -0.77 8.51 -6.88
C TRP A 21 -0.72 7.89 -8.28
N THR A 22 -0.39 6.60 -8.36
CA THR A 22 -0.35 5.86 -9.63
C THR A 22 -1.73 5.40 -10.11
N THR A 23 -2.70 5.30 -9.19
CA THR A 23 -4.09 4.92 -9.49
C THR A 23 -5.07 5.77 -8.66
N GLY A 24 -6.30 5.91 -9.16
CA GLY A 24 -7.37 6.60 -8.44
C GLY A 24 -7.91 5.78 -7.26
N LEU A 25 -8.60 6.46 -6.33
CA LEU A 25 -9.20 5.82 -5.15
C LEU A 25 -10.25 4.77 -5.54
N CYS A 26 -11.17 5.12 -6.45
CA CYS A 26 -12.25 4.25 -6.92
C CYS A 26 -11.83 3.24 -8.00
N GLY A 27 -10.52 3.01 -8.20
CA GLY A 27 -9.99 1.97 -9.11
C GLY A 27 -10.26 0.52 -8.64
N CYS A 28 -11.25 0.30 -7.77
CA CYS A 28 -11.63 -1.00 -7.22
C CYS A 28 -12.00 -2.02 -8.33
N PHE A 29 -12.43 -1.56 -9.51
CA PHE A 29 -12.69 -2.41 -10.68
C PHE A 29 -11.45 -2.71 -11.55
N GLU A 30 -10.32 -2.03 -11.32
CA GLU A 30 -9.07 -2.27 -12.05
C GLU A 30 -8.33 -3.52 -11.55
N ASP A 31 -8.59 -3.93 -10.30
CA ASP A 31 -8.12 -5.20 -9.72
C ASP A 31 -9.28 -5.89 -8.96
N PRO A 32 -10.16 -6.62 -9.69
CA PRO A 32 -11.32 -7.27 -9.10
C PRO A 32 -10.96 -8.32 -8.04
N GLY A 33 -9.79 -8.98 -8.19
CA GLY A 33 -9.31 -9.99 -7.26
C GLY A 33 -8.93 -9.38 -5.92
N ASN A 34 -8.12 -8.31 -5.94
CA ASN A 34 -7.77 -7.56 -4.73
C ASN A 34 -8.99 -6.87 -4.11
N CYS A 35 -9.91 -6.35 -4.93
CA CYS A 35 -11.16 -5.77 -4.44
C CYS A 35 -12.04 -6.81 -3.74
N CYS A 36 -12.18 -8.01 -4.30
CA CYS A 36 -12.94 -9.10 -3.68
C CYS A 36 -12.27 -9.54 -2.37
N MET A 37 -10.95 -9.76 -2.37
CA MET A 37 -10.21 -10.14 -1.17
C MET A 37 -10.29 -9.07 -0.07
N THR A 38 -10.17 -7.78 -0.42
CA THR A 38 -10.27 -6.67 0.53
C THR A 38 -11.70 -6.47 1.03
N CYS A 39 -12.70 -6.78 0.22
CA CYS A 39 -14.10 -6.76 0.64
C CYS A 39 -14.42 -7.93 1.59
N CYS A 40 -13.91 -9.13 1.31
CA CYS A 40 -14.13 -10.32 2.13
C CYS A 40 -13.25 -10.36 3.39
N CYS A 41 -12.02 -9.85 3.31
CA CYS A 41 -10.97 -9.99 4.30
C CYS A 41 -10.05 -8.74 4.33
N PRO A 42 -10.59 -7.55 4.67
CA PRO A 42 -9.82 -6.30 4.65
C PRO A 42 -8.60 -6.32 5.58
N CYS A 43 -8.65 -7.12 6.66
CA CYS A 43 -7.54 -7.27 7.61
C CYS A 43 -6.29 -7.91 7.00
N VAL A 44 -6.44 -8.80 6.01
CA VAL A 44 -5.31 -9.46 5.35
C VAL A 44 -4.61 -8.45 4.43
N THR A 45 -5.35 -7.80 3.54
CA THR A 45 -4.78 -6.80 2.63
C THR A 45 -4.19 -5.63 3.41
N PHE A 46 -4.88 -5.16 4.45
CA PHE A 46 -4.34 -4.12 5.33
C PHE A 46 -3.04 -4.58 6.00
N GLY A 47 -3.00 -5.79 6.55
CA GLY A 47 -1.80 -6.34 7.20
C GLY A 47 -0.61 -6.42 6.24
N GLN A 48 -0.84 -6.88 5.01
CA GLN A 48 0.17 -6.93 3.95
C GLN A 48 0.73 -5.53 3.62
N ASN A 49 -0.15 -4.56 3.40
CA ASN A 49 0.25 -3.17 3.16
C ASN A 49 1.04 -2.61 4.36
N ALA A 50 0.53 -2.84 5.57
CA ALA A 50 1.11 -2.35 6.80
C ALA A 50 2.52 -2.89 7.02
N GLU A 51 2.75 -4.18 6.79
CA GLU A 51 4.06 -4.80 6.91
C GLU A 51 5.08 -4.16 5.97
N VAL A 52 4.72 -3.94 4.71
CA VAL A 52 5.60 -3.31 3.73
C VAL A 52 5.86 -1.84 4.07
N VAL A 53 4.81 -1.08 4.41
CA VAL A 53 4.92 0.35 4.77
C VAL A 53 5.77 0.56 6.03
N ASP A 54 5.62 -0.30 7.04
CA ASP A 54 6.39 -0.27 8.28
C ASP A 54 7.75 -0.98 8.16
N LYS A 55 8.13 -1.48 6.97
CA LYS A 55 9.39 -2.20 6.73
C LYS A 55 9.59 -3.37 7.71
N GLY A 56 8.51 -4.11 7.99
CA GLY A 56 8.52 -5.28 8.86
C GLY A 56 8.48 -4.98 10.36
N ARG A 57 8.41 -3.72 10.82
CA ARG A 57 8.27 -3.41 12.27
C ARG A 57 6.99 -4.00 12.86
N SER A 58 5.93 -4.03 12.06
CA SER A 58 4.68 -4.72 12.37
C SER A 58 4.52 -5.85 11.35
N SER A 59 4.41 -7.10 11.78
CA SER A 59 4.13 -8.21 10.86
C SER A 59 2.70 -8.12 10.32
N CYS A 60 2.46 -8.71 9.14
CA CYS A 60 1.13 -8.74 8.53
C CYS A 60 0.06 -9.30 9.49
N ALA A 61 0.36 -10.40 10.17
CA ALA A 61 -0.56 -10.99 11.14
C ALA A 61 -0.87 -10.05 12.32
N PHE A 62 0.15 -9.37 12.86
CA PHE A 62 -0.02 -8.45 13.99
C PHE A 62 -0.83 -7.21 13.60
N ALA A 63 -0.45 -6.53 12.52
CA ALA A 63 -1.16 -5.36 12.02
C ALA A 63 -2.60 -5.71 11.59
N GLY A 64 -2.77 -6.84 10.90
CA GLY A 64 -4.09 -7.35 10.49
C GLY A 64 -5.00 -7.67 11.67
N MET A 65 -4.48 -8.29 12.74
CA MET A 65 -5.26 -8.56 13.95
C MET A 65 -5.66 -7.28 14.69
N ILE A 66 -4.75 -6.31 14.85
CA ILE A 66 -5.10 -5.02 15.47
C ILE A 66 -6.20 -4.33 14.66
N PHE A 67 -6.05 -4.28 13.34
CA PHE A 67 -7.06 -3.69 12.47
C PHE A 67 -8.41 -4.41 12.57
N TYR A 68 -8.42 -5.76 12.61
CA TYR A 68 -9.64 -6.54 12.79
C TYR A 68 -10.35 -6.22 14.11
N LEU A 69 -9.61 -6.22 15.23
CA LEU A 69 -10.16 -5.93 16.55
C LEU A 69 -10.69 -4.49 16.65
N LEU A 70 -9.95 -3.51 16.12
CA LEU A 70 -10.39 -2.12 16.10
C LEU A 70 -11.58 -1.90 15.17
N SER A 71 -11.65 -2.59 14.04
CA SER A 71 -12.79 -2.53 13.13
C SER A 71 -14.05 -3.09 13.77
N TYR A 72 -13.94 -4.14 14.60
CA TYR A 72 -15.07 -4.72 15.32
C TYR A 72 -15.73 -3.74 16.30
N VAL A 73 -14.96 -2.80 16.85
CA VAL A 73 -15.47 -1.72 17.73
C VAL A 73 -15.72 -0.39 16.97
N GLY A 74 -15.66 -0.39 15.64
CA GLY A 74 -15.89 0.80 14.81
C GLY A 74 -14.71 1.78 14.72
N CYS A 75 -13.55 1.45 15.29
CA CYS A 75 -12.36 2.30 15.33
C CYS A 75 -11.29 1.92 14.29
N GLY A 76 -11.58 0.99 13.38
CA GLY A 76 -10.62 0.51 12.37
C GLY A 76 -10.01 1.64 11.54
N CYS A 77 -10.82 2.64 11.16
CA CYS A 77 -10.33 3.76 10.34
C CYS A 77 -9.26 4.61 11.05
N ILE A 78 -9.29 4.73 12.39
CA ILE A 78 -8.29 5.46 13.18
C ILE A 78 -6.90 4.82 13.04
N TYR A 79 -6.86 3.50 13.00
CA TYR A 79 -5.60 2.79 12.84
C TYR A 79 -5.13 2.81 11.38
N SER A 80 -6.03 2.52 10.44
CA SER A 80 -5.65 2.34 9.05
C SER A 80 -5.24 3.64 8.34
N TYR A 81 -5.86 4.79 8.67
CA TYR A 81 -5.44 6.06 8.06
C TYR A 81 -3.99 6.40 8.34
N THR A 82 -3.45 6.01 9.52
CA THR A 82 -2.05 6.30 9.86
C THR A 82 -1.07 5.63 8.90
N TYR A 83 -1.41 4.44 8.39
CA TYR A 83 -0.61 3.73 7.40
C TYR A 83 -0.69 4.37 6.03
N ARG A 84 -1.85 4.90 5.65
CA ARG A 84 -1.98 5.75 4.47
C ARG A 84 -1.09 6.99 4.58
N SER A 85 -1.12 7.68 5.72
CA SER A 85 -0.27 8.85 5.99
C SER A 85 1.23 8.51 5.94
N LYS A 86 1.64 7.35 6.48
CA LYS A 86 3.01 6.85 6.35
C LYS A 86 3.39 6.60 4.89
N LEU A 87 2.55 5.87 4.13
CA LEU A 87 2.78 5.59 2.71
C LEU A 87 2.95 6.88 1.90
N ARG A 88 2.10 7.87 2.15
CA ARG A 88 2.20 9.20 1.54
C ARG A 88 3.49 9.91 1.90
N GLY A 89 3.92 9.83 3.16
CA GLY A 89 5.19 10.36 3.61
C GLY A 89 6.38 9.72 2.88
N LEU A 90 6.34 8.40 2.65
CA LEU A 90 7.40 7.67 1.94
C LEU A 90 7.56 8.10 0.47
N TYR A 91 6.47 8.42 -0.21
CA TYR A 91 6.46 8.72 -1.65
C TYR A 91 6.05 10.17 -1.99
N SER A 92 5.97 11.03 -0.97
CA SER A 92 5.51 12.43 -1.05
C SER A 92 4.17 12.60 -1.77
N LEU A 93 3.20 11.73 -1.48
CA LEU A 93 1.90 11.70 -2.19
C LEU A 93 0.94 12.80 -1.71
N PRO A 94 0.11 13.39 -2.59
CA PRO A 94 -0.85 14.45 -2.26
C PRO A 94 -2.10 13.91 -1.56
N GLU A 95 -2.69 14.69 -0.64
CA GLU A 95 -3.99 14.35 0.00
C GLU A 95 -5.10 14.32 -1.03
N GLU A 96 -5.65 13.12 -1.28
CA GLU A 96 -6.71 12.93 -2.25
C GLU A 96 -7.61 11.76 -1.84
N PRO A 97 -8.93 11.88 -2.04
CA PRO A 97 -9.69 13.09 -2.41
C PRO A 97 -9.85 14.11 -1.26
N CYS A 98 -9.60 13.68 -0.03
CA CYS A 98 -9.65 14.50 1.19
C CYS A 98 -8.70 13.89 2.25
N MET A 99 -8.74 14.39 3.49
CA MET A 99 -7.89 13.88 4.59
C MET A 99 -7.99 12.35 4.72
N ASP A 100 -6.86 11.68 4.97
CA ASP A 100 -6.76 10.22 5.04
C ASP A 100 -7.78 9.58 6.00
N PHE A 101 -8.10 10.25 7.12
CA PHE A 101 -9.10 9.79 8.08
C PHE A 101 -10.48 9.60 7.42
N PHE A 102 -10.97 10.61 6.68
CA PHE A 102 -12.27 10.54 6.02
C PHE A 102 -12.27 9.51 4.90
N VAL A 103 -11.16 9.40 4.16
CA VAL A 103 -10.99 8.38 3.13
C VAL A 103 -11.14 6.98 3.72
N HIS A 104 -10.53 6.70 4.87
CA HIS A 104 -10.64 5.40 5.54
C HIS A 104 -11.99 5.16 6.21
N CYS A 105 -12.63 6.19 6.79
CA CYS A 105 -13.92 6.00 7.45
C CYS A 105 -15.10 5.87 6.47
N PHE A 106 -15.06 6.49 5.28
CA PHE A 106 -16.14 6.40 4.29
C PHE A 106 -15.84 5.47 3.11
N CYS A 107 -14.57 5.19 2.84
CA CYS A 107 -14.14 4.42 1.67
C CYS A 107 -12.94 3.49 1.98
N GLY A 108 -12.90 2.92 3.19
CA GLY A 108 -11.75 2.15 3.69
C GLY A 108 -11.29 1.02 2.78
N SER A 109 -12.20 0.22 2.23
CA SER A 109 -11.82 -0.88 1.32
C SER A 109 -11.12 -0.37 0.06
N CYS A 110 -11.63 0.70 -0.58
CA CYS A 110 -10.98 1.24 -1.77
C CYS A 110 -9.68 1.98 -1.44
N ALA A 111 -9.57 2.59 -0.25
CA ALA A 111 -8.31 3.13 0.25
C ALA A 111 -7.24 2.05 0.39
N ILE A 112 -7.57 0.93 1.04
CA ILE A 112 -6.67 -0.23 1.22
C ILE A 112 -6.28 -0.83 -0.14
N CYS A 113 -7.23 -0.96 -1.07
CA CYS A 113 -6.94 -1.43 -2.44
C CYS A 113 -6.00 -0.47 -3.18
N GLN A 114 -6.22 0.84 -3.09
CA GLN A 114 -5.36 1.85 -3.72
C GLN A 114 -3.94 1.77 -3.15
N GLU A 115 -3.79 1.64 -1.82
CA GLU A 115 -2.49 1.49 -1.15
C GLU A 115 -1.75 0.22 -1.62
N TYR A 116 -2.46 -0.91 -1.76
CA TYR A 116 -1.90 -2.15 -2.27
C TYR A 116 -1.39 -1.98 -3.72
N ARG A 117 -2.20 -1.37 -4.59
CA ARG A 117 -1.81 -1.08 -5.99
C ARG A 117 -0.64 -0.12 -6.06
N GLU A 118 -0.62 0.90 -5.20
CA GLU A 118 0.47 1.88 -5.15
C GLU A 118 1.80 1.21 -4.80
N LEU A 119 1.81 0.34 -3.79
CA LEU A 119 2.99 -0.46 -3.44
C LEU A 119 3.44 -1.32 -4.63
N LYS A 120 2.50 -2.05 -5.25
CA LYS A 120 2.77 -2.93 -6.40
C LYS A 120 3.35 -2.17 -7.59
N ASN A 121 2.77 -1.02 -7.93
CA ASN A 121 3.24 -0.16 -9.01
C ASN A 121 4.61 0.46 -8.74
N ARG A 122 5.02 0.52 -7.47
CA ARG A 122 6.36 0.94 -7.05
C ARG A 122 7.34 -0.23 -6.89
N GLY A 123 6.96 -1.43 -7.33
CA GLY A 123 7.81 -2.63 -7.33
C GLY A 123 7.82 -3.41 -6.01
N LEU A 124 6.93 -3.10 -5.08
CA LEU A 124 6.76 -3.81 -3.82
C LEU A 124 5.44 -4.58 -3.84
N ASP A 125 5.49 -5.90 -3.95
CA ASP A 125 4.32 -6.78 -3.89
C ASP A 125 3.95 -7.07 -2.42
N PRO A 126 2.84 -6.51 -1.89
CA PRO A 126 2.48 -6.69 -0.49
C PRO A 126 2.15 -8.14 -0.13
N SER A 127 1.81 -8.99 -1.11
CA SER A 127 1.55 -10.41 -0.86
C SER A 127 2.81 -11.20 -0.50
N LEU A 128 3.98 -10.70 -0.90
CA LEU A 128 5.28 -11.29 -0.60
C LEU A 128 5.91 -10.72 0.69
N GLY A 129 5.30 -9.71 1.32
CA GLY A 129 5.84 -9.07 2.52
C GLY A 129 7.24 -8.48 2.33
N ILE A 130 8.06 -8.48 3.38
CA ILE A 130 9.44 -7.94 3.32
C ILE A 130 10.44 -8.82 2.56
N TYR A 131 10.06 -10.03 2.14
CA TYR A 131 10.97 -10.95 1.43
C TYR A 131 11.46 -10.42 0.08
N GLN A 132 10.85 -9.34 -0.43
CA GLN A 132 11.24 -8.66 -1.66
C GLN A 132 12.36 -7.63 -1.50
N SER A 133 12.77 -7.34 -0.25
CA SER A 133 13.83 -6.36 0.09
C SER A 133 15.18 -6.99 0.46
N VAL A 134 15.34 -8.29 0.22
CA VAL A 134 16.55 -9.09 0.54
C VAL A 134 17.32 -9.48 -0.72
#